data_AF-Q0CD23-F1
#
_entry.id   AF-Q0CD23-F1
#
_cell.length_a   1.000
_cell.length_b   1.000
_cell.length_c   1.000
_cell.angle_alpha   90.00
_cell.angle_beta   90.00
_cell.angle_gamma   90.00
#
_symmetry.space_group_name_H-M   'P 1'
#
loop_
_entity.id
_entity.type
_entity.pdbx_description
1 polymer ?
#
loop_
_entity_poly.entity_id
_entity_poly.type
_entity_poly.pdbx_seq_one_letter_code
_entity_poly.pdbx_strand_id
1 'polypeptide(L)'
;MTSIFDPQQLNRPESLNAWNEILLMDMVAAFRDLDEHPDTVFTVLTGEGRFFSAGADIKGGIETPPPESTAAQTKLFYMRKFSREMELFRSMIDHRKVFVLALNGPAVGGGAAWFEGIADIVVAAKGAYMQVPFSSLGLVPEFGAAPTFARNIGARRANDFLMFGRKCSVEEMESWGLINRIFPAEGFHERVRGFLKEQLAVNDGKSMMETKRLQNAPLRGERILAMFDAAHALAERFVDGAPVERFRKKTEQLSKGQPMCFCFVLRSDVGYSECGAWREDKGLLVELINRPFTSETASYYRIMSPICIWTINTYPSKACKSNPRLWRTTHSRWHERSAADRQ
;
A
#
# COMPACT_ATOMS: atom_id res chain seq x y z
N MET A 1 -22.13 -12.21 33.23
CA MET A 1 -22.37 -11.84 31.82
C MET A 1 -21.43 -10.68 31.52
N THR A 2 -20.26 -10.99 30.99
CA THR A 2 -19.24 -10.00 30.67
C THR A 2 -19.35 -9.74 29.17
N SER A 3 -19.98 -8.64 28.76
CA SER A 3 -20.08 -8.26 27.35
C SER A 3 -18.75 -7.64 26.91
N ILE A 4 -17.76 -8.48 26.61
CA ILE A 4 -16.36 -8.07 26.39
C ILE A 4 -16.06 -7.98 24.89
N PHE A 5 -16.78 -7.20 24.07
CA PHE A 5 -16.35 -6.89 22.69
C PHE A 5 -17.14 -5.72 22.12
N ASP A 6 -16.56 -4.52 22.07
CA ASP A 6 -17.06 -3.43 21.23
C ASP A 6 -16.05 -3.18 20.10
N PRO A 7 -16.22 -3.82 18.91
CA PRO A 7 -15.29 -3.60 17.80
C PRO A 7 -15.41 -2.15 17.36
N GLN A 8 -14.35 -1.38 17.56
CA GLN A 8 -14.26 -0.04 17.01
C GLN A 8 -13.96 -0.18 15.53
N GLN A 9 -14.99 0.04 14.71
CA GLN A 9 -14.88 -0.02 13.27
C GLN A 9 -14.56 1.36 12.73
N LEU A 10 -13.55 1.44 11.86
CA LEU A 10 -13.45 2.58 10.95
C LEU A 10 -14.67 2.53 10.03
N ASN A 11 -15.61 3.45 10.22
CA ASN A 11 -16.92 3.41 9.56
C ASN A 11 -17.08 4.55 8.54
N ARG A 12 -16.22 4.55 7.52
CA ARG A 12 -16.33 5.41 6.33
C ARG A 12 -16.12 4.59 5.05
N PRO A 13 -16.88 3.49 4.85
CA PRO A 13 -16.61 2.51 3.79
C PRO A 13 -16.65 3.13 2.37
N GLU A 14 -17.45 4.18 2.16
CA GLU A 14 -17.55 4.95 0.91
C GLU A 14 -16.24 5.70 0.56
N SER A 15 -15.41 5.99 1.56
CA SER A 15 -14.07 6.56 1.41
C SER A 15 -12.96 5.53 1.60
N LEU A 16 -13.30 4.23 1.67
CA LEU A 16 -12.38 3.14 2.02
C LEU A 16 -11.72 3.36 3.39
N ASN A 17 -12.49 3.91 4.34
CA ASN A 17 -12.03 4.20 5.70
C ASN A 17 -10.80 5.13 5.73
N ALA A 18 -10.78 6.11 4.81
CA ALA A 18 -9.76 7.13 4.78
C ALA A 18 -9.92 8.10 5.96
N TRP A 19 -8.79 8.56 6.49
CA TRP A 19 -8.73 9.32 7.73
C TRP A 19 -8.87 10.81 7.48
N ASN A 20 -9.90 11.37 8.12
CA ASN A 20 -10.05 12.80 8.28
C ASN A 20 -9.88 13.18 9.75
N GLU A 21 -9.94 14.48 10.02
CA GLU A 21 -9.74 15.02 11.37
C GLU A 21 -10.76 14.47 12.38
N ILE A 22 -12.01 14.28 11.96
CA ILE A 22 -13.09 13.74 12.81
C ILE A 22 -12.79 12.29 13.23
N LEU A 23 -12.50 11.42 12.26
CA LEU A 23 -12.20 10.02 12.55
C LEU A 23 -10.96 9.85 13.45
N LEU A 24 -9.94 10.70 13.28
CA LEU A 24 -8.78 10.68 14.17
C LEU A 24 -9.15 11.04 15.61
N MET A 25 -9.99 12.06 15.82
CA MET A 25 -10.45 12.45 17.15
C MET A 25 -11.35 11.37 17.78
N ASP A 26 -12.25 10.78 17.00
CA ASP A 26 -13.12 9.69 17.45
C ASP A 26 -12.29 8.46 17.86
N MET A 27 -11.23 8.13 17.13
CA MET A 27 -10.31 7.06 17.51
C MET A 27 -9.59 7.38 18.83
N VAL A 28 -9.09 8.60 19.02
CA VAL A 28 -8.46 9.00 20.29
C VAL A 28 -9.45 8.83 21.45
N ALA A 29 -10.69 9.32 21.30
CA ALA A 29 -11.72 9.16 22.31
C ALA A 29 -12.02 7.68 22.60
N ALA A 30 -12.22 6.87 21.56
CA ALA A 30 -12.52 5.45 21.68
C ALA A 30 -11.40 4.67 22.38
N PHE A 31 -10.13 4.93 22.07
CA PHE A 31 -9.00 4.30 22.76
C PHE A 31 -9.00 4.64 24.25
N ARG A 32 -9.24 5.91 24.62
CA ARG A 32 -9.28 6.34 26.01
C ARG A 32 -10.45 5.71 26.78
N ASP A 33 -11.64 5.75 26.21
CA ASP A 33 -12.84 5.19 26.83
C ASP A 33 -12.70 3.68 27.05
N LEU A 34 -12.17 2.96 26.05
CA LEU A 34 -11.94 1.51 26.16
C LEU A 34 -10.81 1.15 27.12
N ASP A 35 -9.81 2.01 27.27
CA ASP A 35 -8.73 1.82 28.24
C ASP A 35 -9.22 1.97 29.69
N GLU A 36 -10.16 2.87 29.93
CA GLU A 36 -10.74 3.11 31.26
C GLU A 36 -11.84 2.11 31.61
N HIS A 37 -12.47 1.47 30.63
CA HIS A 37 -13.56 0.53 30.87
C HIS A 37 -13.11 -0.70 31.71
N PRO A 38 -13.77 -1.00 32.85
CA PRO A 38 -13.26 -1.96 33.84
C PRO A 38 -13.27 -3.41 33.33
N ASP A 39 -14.25 -3.77 32.50
CA ASP A 39 -14.45 -5.14 32.01
C ASP A 39 -13.78 -5.39 30.64
N THR A 40 -13.17 -4.38 30.04
CA THR A 40 -12.50 -4.53 28.75
C THR A 40 -11.17 -5.25 28.93
N VAL A 41 -10.97 -6.32 28.15
CA VAL A 41 -9.69 -7.07 28.05
C VAL A 41 -9.06 -6.86 26.68
N PHE A 42 -9.86 -6.96 25.61
CA PHE A 42 -9.41 -6.73 24.23
C PHE A 42 -9.99 -5.43 23.69
N THR A 43 -9.15 -4.65 23.03
CA THR A 43 -9.57 -3.56 22.15
C THR A 43 -9.28 -4.00 20.73
N VAL A 44 -10.31 -4.09 19.89
CA VAL A 44 -10.17 -4.53 18.50
C VAL A 44 -10.42 -3.36 17.56
N LEU A 45 -9.44 -3.07 16.69
CA LEU A 45 -9.58 -2.10 15.60
C LEU A 45 -9.72 -2.84 14.27
N THR A 46 -10.78 -2.57 13.53
CA THR A 46 -11.05 -3.13 12.19
C THR A 46 -11.68 -2.06 11.29
N GLY A 47 -11.77 -2.31 9.98
CA GLY A 47 -12.53 -1.46 9.07
C GLY A 47 -13.92 -2.03 8.77
N GLU A 48 -14.86 -1.15 8.43
CA GLU A 48 -16.14 -1.54 7.83
C GLU A 48 -16.00 -1.68 6.30
N GLY A 49 -16.71 -2.64 5.72
CA GLY A 49 -16.71 -2.90 4.28
C GLY A 49 -15.44 -3.59 3.76
N ARG A 50 -15.02 -3.24 2.54
CA ARG A 50 -14.02 -4.01 1.76
C ARG A 50 -12.56 -3.63 2.00
N PHE A 51 -12.28 -2.58 2.78
CA PHE A 51 -10.93 -2.08 3.08
C PHE A 51 -10.79 -1.95 4.60
N PHE A 52 -9.58 -2.18 5.09
CA PHE A 52 -9.26 -1.78 6.45
C PHE A 52 -9.17 -0.25 6.50
N SER A 53 -8.22 0.33 5.76
CA SER A 53 -8.10 1.77 5.57
C SER A 53 -7.23 2.13 4.36
N ALA A 54 -7.63 3.17 3.62
CA ALA A 54 -6.82 3.77 2.56
C ALA A 54 -5.78 4.79 3.07
N GLY A 55 -5.68 5.04 4.38
CA GLY A 55 -4.79 6.04 4.96
C GLY A 55 -5.40 7.44 4.96
N ALA A 56 -4.58 8.49 4.82
CA ALA A 56 -5.06 9.87 4.86
C ALA A 56 -6.10 10.17 3.76
N ASP A 57 -7.15 10.92 4.12
CA ASP A 57 -8.17 11.39 3.16
C ASP A 57 -7.61 12.56 2.33
N ILE A 58 -7.13 12.24 1.12
CA ILE A 58 -6.53 13.20 0.20
C ILE A 58 -7.55 13.86 -0.75
N LYS A 59 -8.82 13.47 -0.70
CA LYS A 59 -9.85 14.02 -1.61
C LYS A 59 -10.19 15.47 -1.27
N GLY A 60 -10.04 15.87 -0.02
CA GLY A 60 -10.21 17.27 0.44
C GLY A 60 -9.04 18.19 0.08
N GLY A 61 -7.98 17.66 -0.54
CA GLY A 61 -6.72 18.38 -0.73
C GLY A 61 -5.89 18.42 0.56
N ILE A 62 -4.66 18.92 0.42
CA ILE A 62 -3.77 19.13 1.57
C ILE A 62 -3.88 20.58 1.97
N GLU A 63 -4.24 20.81 3.22
CA GLU A 63 -4.21 22.16 3.78
C GLU A 63 -2.78 22.68 3.76
N THR A 64 -2.61 23.90 3.24
CA THR A 64 -1.32 24.56 3.12
C THR A 64 -1.26 25.76 4.05
N PRO A 65 -0.08 26.10 4.57
CA PRO A 65 0.08 27.31 5.35
C PRO A 65 -0.23 28.55 4.49
N PRO A 66 -0.46 29.73 5.11
CA PRO A 66 -0.69 30.98 4.38
C PRO A 66 0.40 31.23 3.32
N PRO A 67 0.03 31.81 2.15
CA PRO A 67 1.02 32.29 1.18
C PRO A 67 2.07 33.16 1.89
N GLU A 68 3.34 33.04 1.48
CA GLU A 68 4.50 33.75 2.06
C GLU A 68 4.97 33.29 3.47
N SER A 69 4.44 32.17 3.99
CA SER A 69 4.97 31.57 5.21
C SER A 69 6.45 31.22 5.08
N THR A 70 7.26 31.64 6.06
CA THR A 70 8.67 31.21 6.19
C THR A 70 8.76 29.70 6.45
N ALA A 71 9.94 29.10 6.22
CA ALA A 71 10.18 27.69 6.52
C ALA A 71 9.82 27.32 7.97
N ALA A 72 10.15 28.18 8.94
CA ALA A 72 9.81 27.98 10.35
C ALA A 72 8.29 27.99 10.59
N GLN A 73 7.56 28.95 10.00
CA GLN A 73 6.10 29.02 10.11
C GLN A 73 5.42 27.81 9.46
N THR A 74 5.90 27.36 8.30
CA THR A 74 5.42 26.16 7.61
C THR A 74 5.64 24.92 8.46
N LYS A 75 6.83 24.74 9.05
CA LYS A 75 7.10 23.62 9.96
C LYS A 75 6.16 23.61 11.15
N LEU A 76 5.98 24.74 11.84
CA LEU A 76 5.09 24.85 13.00
C LEU A 76 3.63 24.59 12.64
N PHE A 77 3.20 25.03 11.45
CA PHE A 77 1.86 24.74 10.92
C PHE A 77 1.63 23.22 10.82
N TYR A 78 2.56 22.50 10.19
CA TYR A 78 2.43 21.05 10.01
C TYR A 78 2.60 20.28 11.33
N MET A 79 3.51 20.69 12.21
CA MET A 79 3.63 20.11 13.55
C MET A 79 2.32 20.23 14.35
N ARG A 80 1.63 21.38 14.27
CA ARG A 80 0.31 21.54 14.88
C ARG A 80 -0.72 20.62 14.22
N LYS A 81 -0.69 20.47 12.90
CA LYS A 81 -1.60 19.56 12.17
C LYS A 81 -1.43 18.10 12.59
N PHE A 82 -0.19 17.65 12.80
CA PHE A 82 0.15 16.27 13.18
C PHE A 82 -0.08 15.96 14.67
N SER A 83 -0.44 16.94 15.48
CA SER A 83 -0.61 16.75 16.94
C SER A 83 -1.69 15.73 17.28
N ARG A 84 -2.73 15.57 16.44
CA ARG A 84 -3.83 14.62 16.66
C ARG A 84 -3.38 13.19 16.42
N GLU A 85 -2.63 12.97 15.35
CA GLU A 85 -1.98 11.72 15.03
C GLU A 85 -1.01 11.34 16.16
N MET A 86 -0.18 12.28 16.62
CA MET A 86 0.71 12.05 17.76
C MET A 86 -0.04 11.64 19.02
N GLU A 87 -1.19 12.26 19.31
CA GLU A 87 -2.01 11.88 20.47
C GLU A 87 -2.67 10.50 20.30
N LEU A 88 -3.09 10.14 19.09
CA LEU A 88 -3.57 8.79 18.79
C LEU A 88 -2.48 7.75 19.04
N PHE A 89 -1.27 7.99 18.54
CA PHE A 89 -0.13 7.11 18.79
C PHE A 89 0.23 6.99 20.25
N ARG A 90 0.24 8.11 20.97
CA ARG A 90 0.46 8.10 22.42
C ARG A 90 -0.60 7.26 23.13
N SER A 91 -1.87 7.42 22.77
CA SER A 91 -2.98 6.65 23.31
C SER A 91 -2.80 5.15 23.05
N MET A 92 -2.36 4.76 21.84
CA MET A 92 -2.09 3.35 21.51
C MET A 92 -0.86 2.79 22.26
N ILE A 93 0.22 3.56 22.39
CA ILE A 93 1.45 3.17 23.09
C ILE A 93 1.17 2.93 24.58
N ASP A 94 0.34 3.78 25.18
CA ASP A 94 -0.01 3.73 26.60
C ASP A 94 -1.22 2.82 26.90
N HIS A 95 -1.87 2.27 25.86
CA HIS A 95 -3.07 1.44 25.98
C HIS A 95 -2.81 0.17 26.79
N ARG A 96 -3.56 -0.03 27.88
CA ARG A 96 -3.35 -1.13 28.84
C ARG A 96 -4.06 -2.42 28.42
N LYS A 97 -5.13 -2.31 27.63
CA LYS A 97 -5.87 -3.48 27.12
C LYS A 97 -5.08 -4.16 26.02
N VAL A 98 -5.32 -5.46 25.80
CA VAL A 98 -4.71 -6.18 24.68
C VAL A 98 -5.27 -5.62 23.38
N PHE A 99 -4.42 -4.96 22.61
CA PHE A 99 -4.76 -4.28 21.38
C PHE A 99 -4.62 -5.23 20.19
N VAL A 100 -5.75 -5.56 19.57
CA VAL A 100 -5.85 -6.43 18.41
C VAL A 100 -6.15 -5.59 17.17
N LEU A 101 -5.28 -5.69 16.18
CA LEU A 101 -5.52 -5.14 14.85
C LEU A 101 -6.10 -6.24 13.95
N ALA A 102 -7.30 -6.01 13.41
CA ALA A 102 -7.98 -6.95 12.54
C ALA A 102 -8.13 -6.34 11.13
N LEU A 103 -7.26 -6.75 10.20
CA LEU A 103 -7.26 -6.27 8.83
C LEU A 103 -8.32 -7.01 8.00
N ASN A 104 -9.56 -6.49 7.95
CA ASN A 104 -10.65 -7.03 7.14
C ASN A 104 -10.43 -6.91 5.62
N GLY A 105 -9.44 -6.13 5.20
CA GLY A 105 -9.11 -5.92 3.79
C GLY A 105 -7.80 -5.14 3.64
N PRO A 106 -7.56 -4.53 2.47
CA PRO A 106 -6.34 -3.76 2.24
C PRO A 106 -6.14 -2.61 3.22
N ALA A 107 -4.87 -2.39 3.60
CA ALA A 107 -4.42 -1.28 4.43
C ALA A 107 -3.33 -0.49 3.68
N VAL A 108 -3.44 0.84 3.63
CA VAL A 108 -2.54 1.68 2.84
C VAL A 108 -2.06 2.91 3.62
N GLY A 109 -0.79 3.29 3.44
CA GLY A 109 -0.18 4.47 4.03
C GLY A 109 -0.17 4.40 5.55
N GLY A 110 -0.60 5.46 6.22
CA GLY A 110 -0.77 5.46 7.67
C GLY A 110 -1.72 4.37 8.15
N GLY A 111 -2.77 4.05 7.37
CA GLY A 111 -3.71 2.96 7.64
C GLY A 111 -3.05 1.57 7.70
N ALA A 112 -1.88 1.37 7.10
CA ALA A 112 -1.08 0.16 7.27
C ALA A 112 0.02 0.32 8.32
N ALA A 113 0.73 1.45 8.30
CA ALA A 113 1.98 1.57 9.05
C ALA A 113 1.81 1.87 10.54
N TRP A 114 0.69 2.48 10.93
CA TRP A 114 0.57 3.09 12.26
C TRP A 114 0.30 2.09 13.38
N PHE A 115 -0.35 0.97 13.07
CA PHE A 115 -0.83 0.04 14.09
C PHE A 115 0.05 -1.18 14.26
N GLU A 116 0.61 -1.71 13.17
CA GLU A 116 1.39 -2.96 13.16
C GLU A 116 2.53 -3.00 14.18
N GLY A 117 3.08 -1.83 14.49
CA GLY A 117 4.18 -1.71 15.44
C GLY A 117 3.78 -1.63 16.92
N ILE A 118 2.50 -1.35 17.18
CA ILE A 118 1.96 -1.05 18.51
C ILE A 118 0.88 -2.06 18.91
N ALA A 119 0.19 -2.63 17.94
CA ALA A 119 -0.73 -3.74 18.14
C ALA A 119 0.01 -4.94 18.75
N ASP A 120 -0.64 -5.57 19.73
CA ASP A 120 -0.09 -6.73 20.41
C ASP A 120 -0.33 -8.00 19.59
N ILE A 121 -1.46 -8.05 18.88
CA ILE A 121 -1.86 -9.14 17.99
C ILE A 121 -2.40 -8.53 16.70
N VAL A 122 -1.95 -9.08 15.57
CA VAL A 122 -2.44 -8.69 14.24
C VAL A 122 -3.00 -9.92 13.53
N VAL A 123 -4.23 -9.80 13.04
CA VAL A 123 -4.91 -10.82 12.26
C VAL A 123 -5.44 -10.22 10.98
N ALA A 124 -5.47 -10.99 9.89
CA ALA A 124 -5.85 -10.46 8.58
C ALA A 124 -6.79 -11.39 7.81
N ALA A 125 -7.66 -10.80 7.01
CA ALA A 125 -8.50 -11.53 6.08
C ALA A 125 -7.67 -12.03 4.89
N LYS A 126 -7.99 -13.22 4.40
CA LYS A 126 -7.40 -13.74 3.16
C LYS A 126 -7.64 -12.75 2.01
N GLY A 127 -6.56 -12.40 1.30
CA GLY A 127 -6.60 -11.40 0.23
C GLY A 127 -6.38 -9.95 0.69
N ALA A 128 -6.22 -9.69 1.99
CA ALA A 128 -5.70 -8.42 2.47
C ALA A 128 -4.26 -8.19 1.97
N TYR A 129 -3.85 -6.93 1.91
CA TYR A 129 -2.47 -6.54 1.65
C TYR A 129 -2.16 -5.25 2.38
N MET A 130 -0.89 -5.04 2.72
CA MET A 130 -0.38 -3.76 3.19
C MET A 130 0.39 -3.04 2.09
N GLN A 131 0.32 -1.71 2.07
CA GLN A 131 1.17 -0.88 1.22
C GLN A 131 1.53 0.43 1.92
N VAL A 132 2.80 0.80 1.94
CA VAL A 132 3.30 2.03 2.58
C VAL A 132 4.01 2.94 1.57
N PRO A 133 3.28 3.68 0.72
CA PRO A 133 3.84 4.38 -0.43
C PRO A 133 4.57 5.71 -0.08
N PHE A 134 5.22 5.80 1.08
CA PHE A 134 5.78 7.03 1.65
C PHE A 134 6.71 7.76 0.67
N SER A 135 7.77 7.09 0.19
CA SER A 135 8.76 7.69 -0.73
C SER A 135 8.12 8.21 -2.02
N SER A 136 7.16 7.47 -2.59
CA SER A 136 6.47 7.87 -3.82
C SER A 136 5.62 9.12 -3.65
N LEU A 137 5.10 9.33 -2.43
CA LEU A 137 4.36 10.52 -2.00
C LEU A 137 5.27 11.62 -1.44
N GLY A 138 6.58 11.41 -1.39
CA GLY A 138 7.54 12.38 -0.85
C GLY A 138 7.54 12.48 0.67
N LEU A 139 6.96 11.49 1.35
CA LEU A 139 6.87 11.38 2.80
C LEU A 139 8.04 10.54 3.35
N VAL A 140 8.11 10.50 4.68
CA VAL A 140 8.96 9.57 5.45
C VAL A 140 8.09 8.50 6.10
N PRO A 141 8.66 7.38 6.58
CA PRO A 141 7.96 6.49 7.49
C PRO A 141 7.46 7.26 8.72
N GLU A 142 6.15 7.23 8.94
CA GLU A 142 5.49 8.10 9.91
C GLU A 142 5.45 7.46 11.30
N PHE A 143 5.41 8.31 12.33
CA PHE A 143 5.07 7.99 13.73
C PHE A 143 5.68 6.68 14.28
N GLY A 144 6.98 6.46 14.05
CA GLY A 144 7.70 5.30 14.58
C GLY A 144 7.62 4.03 13.73
N ALA A 145 7.06 4.08 12.51
CA ALA A 145 7.01 2.94 11.61
C ALA A 145 8.41 2.37 11.29
N ALA A 146 9.40 3.22 10.98
CA ALA A 146 10.75 2.76 10.59
C ALA A 146 11.41 1.80 11.61
N PRO A 147 11.63 2.20 12.88
CA PRO A 147 12.24 1.29 13.86
C PRO A 147 11.35 0.09 14.16
N THR A 148 10.02 0.25 14.08
CA THR A 148 9.12 -0.83 14.49
C THR A 148 9.00 -1.92 13.44
N PHE A 149 8.91 -1.58 12.15
CA PHE A 149 9.02 -2.57 11.08
C PHE A 149 10.38 -3.27 11.10
N ALA A 150 11.47 -2.52 11.32
CA ALA A 150 12.80 -3.13 11.42
C ALA A 150 12.89 -4.17 12.56
N ARG A 151 12.21 -3.92 13.68
CA ARG A 151 12.14 -4.85 14.80
C ARG A 151 11.26 -6.07 14.51
N ASN A 152 10.10 -5.88 13.87
CA ASN A 152 9.13 -6.95 13.66
C ASN A 152 9.54 -7.90 12.52
N ILE A 153 10.03 -7.36 11.40
CA ILE A 153 10.31 -8.16 10.18
C ILE A 153 11.79 -8.18 9.77
N GLY A 154 12.64 -7.52 10.55
CA GLY A 154 14.08 -7.37 10.28
C GLY A 154 14.39 -6.19 9.35
N ALA A 155 15.54 -5.55 9.57
CA ALA A 155 15.92 -4.30 8.90
C ALA A 155 15.91 -4.37 7.36
N ARG A 156 16.35 -5.50 6.77
CA ARG A 156 16.41 -5.62 5.30
C ARG A 156 15.03 -5.64 4.65
N ARG A 157 14.08 -6.38 5.23
CA ARG A 157 12.69 -6.43 4.73
C ARG A 157 11.98 -5.11 4.98
N ALA A 158 12.22 -4.51 6.15
CA ALA A 158 11.69 -3.19 6.47
C ALA A 158 12.18 -2.12 5.47
N ASN A 159 13.47 -2.12 5.12
CA ASN A 159 14.02 -1.19 4.14
C ASN A 159 13.36 -1.37 2.76
N ASP A 160 13.27 -2.60 2.25
CA ASP A 160 12.59 -2.88 0.98
C ASP A 160 11.14 -2.36 0.98
N PHE A 161 10.39 -2.72 2.02
CA PHE A 161 8.98 -2.38 2.13
C PHE A 161 8.74 -0.87 2.29
N LEU A 162 9.46 -0.22 3.22
CA LEU A 162 9.28 1.21 3.54
C LEU A 162 9.86 2.14 2.47
N MET A 163 11.00 1.79 1.87
CA MET A 163 11.66 2.66 0.89
C MET A 163 11.00 2.56 -0.48
N PHE A 164 10.57 1.37 -0.91
CA PHE A 164 10.01 1.16 -2.24
C PHE A 164 8.48 1.16 -2.28
N GLY A 165 7.81 0.99 -1.15
CA GLY A 165 6.35 1.17 -1.04
C GLY A 165 5.54 0.16 -1.87
N ARG A 166 6.09 -1.04 -2.11
CA ARG A 166 5.39 -2.12 -2.80
C ARG A 166 4.22 -2.66 -1.97
N LYS A 167 3.31 -3.38 -2.62
CA LYS A 167 2.32 -4.18 -1.89
C LYS A 167 2.99 -5.37 -1.23
N CYS A 168 2.60 -5.66 0.00
CA CYS A 168 2.96 -6.86 0.75
C CYS A 168 1.69 -7.71 0.90
N SER A 169 1.70 -8.91 0.33
CA SER A 169 0.58 -9.85 0.39
C SER A 169 0.38 -10.40 1.80
N VAL A 170 -0.83 -10.84 2.13
CA VAL A 170 -1.11 -11.42 3.46
C VAL A 170 -0.25 -12.64 3.79
N GLU A 171 0.08 -13.45 2.78
CA GLU A 171 0.98 -14.59 2.92
C GLU A 171 2.43 -14.15 3.21
N GLU A 172 2.93 -13.10 2.55
CA GLU A 172 4.23 -12.51 2.90
C GLU A 172 4.22 -11.98 4.32
N MET A 173 3.17 -11.25 4.71
CA MET A 173 3.03 -10.67 6.05
C MET A 173 3.06 -11.74 7.14
N GLU A 174 2.37 -12.87 6.94
CA GLU A 174 2.41 -14.01 7.87
C GLU A 174 3.80 -14.64 7.89
N SER A 175 4.41 -14.89 6.72
CA SER A 175 5.75 -15.50 6.62
C SER A 175 6.86 -14.68 7.27
N TRP A 176 6.68 -13.35 7.34
CA TRP A 176 7.65 -12.45 7.96
C TRP A 176 7.41 -12.27 9.46
N GLY A 177 6.29 -12.77 9.98
CA GLY A 177 5.86 -12.52 11.36
C GLY A 177 5.30 -11.13 11.59
N LEU A 178 4.88 -10.43 10.53
CA LEU A 178 4.20 -9.13 10.65
C LEU A 178 2.76 -9.31 11.15
N ILE A 179 2.10 -10.41 10.77
CA ILE A 179 0.80 -10.81 11.30
C ILE A 179 0.88 -12.18 11.97
N ASN A 180 -0.02 -12.43 12.92
CA ASN A 180 -0.08 -13.69 13.64
C ASN A 180 -0.87 -14.76 12.90
N ARG A 181 -1.97 -14.39 12.22
CA ARG A 181 -2.93 -15.35 11.64
C ARG A 181 -3.70 -14.78 10.46
N ILE A 182 -3.95 -15.64 9.48
CA ILE A 182 -4.88 -15.40 8.37
C ILE A 182 -6.23 -16.08 8.64
N PHE A 183 -7.32 -15.33 8.52
CA PHE A 183 -8.68 -15.86 8.56
C PHE A 183 -9.35 -15.78 7.17
N PRO A 184 -10.34 -16.63 6.87
CA PRO A 184 -11.20 -16.43 5.70
C PRO A 184 -11.82 -15.03 5.68
N ALA A 185 -11.90 -14.43 4.50
CA ALA A 185 -12.56 -13.14 4.32
C ALA A 185 -14.07 -13.22 4.62
N GLU A 186 -14.70 -14.34 4.27
CA GLU A 186 -16.10 -14.59 4.60
C GLU A 186 -16.28 -14.81 6.11
N GLY A 187 -17.13 -13.97 6.70
CA GLY A 187 -17.39 -13.97 8.15
C GLY A 187 -16.18 -13.53 8.97
N PHE A 188 -15.24 -12.76 8.41
CA PHE A 188 -13.99 -12.38 9.07
C PHE A 188 -14.19 -11.81 10.48
N HIS A 189 -15.08 -10.83 10.66
CA HIS A 189 -15.34 -10.22 11.98
C HIS A 189 -15.84 -11.24 13.01
N GLU A 190 -16.76 -12.13 12.63
CA GLU A 190 -17.28 -13.16 13.53
C GLU A 190 -16.22 -14.21 13.88
N ARG A 191 -15.33 -14.54 12.94
CA ARG A 191 -14.20 -15.45 13.21
C ARG A 191 -13.19 -14.84 14.18
N VAL A 192 -12.84 -13.57 14.00
CA VAL A 192 -11.97 -12.84 14.94
C VAL A 192 -12.62 -12.79 16.32
N ARG A 193 -13.91 -12.45 16.40
CA ARG A 193 -14.67 -12.42 17.67
C ARG A 193 -14.71 -13.81 18.33
N GLY A 194 -14.97 -14.86 17.56
CA GLY A 194 -14.97 -16.25 18.03
C GLY A 194 -13.62 -16.64 18.61
N PHE A 195 -12.54 -16.38 17.87
CA PHE A 195 -11.16 -16.65 18.31
C PHE A 195 -10.83 -15.95 19.63
N LEU A 196 -11.16 -14.66 19.77
CA LEU A 196 -10.87 -13.92 21.00
C LEU A 196 -11.74 -14.39 22.18
N LYS A 197 -12.98 -14.82 21.94
CA LYS A 197 -13.84 -15.47 22.97
C LYS A 197 -13.22 -16.78 23.45
N GLU A 198 -12.71 -17.60 22.54
CA GLU A 198 -12.00 -18.84 22.89
C GLU A 198 -10.76 -18.56 23.74
N GLN A 199 -10.00 -17.49 23.43
CA GLN A 199 -8.86 -17.10 24.27
C GLN A 199 -9.30 -16.69 25.68
N LEU A 200 -10.39 -15.94 25.83
CA LEU A 200 -10.93 -15.58 27.15
C LEU A 200 -11.50 -16.77 27.93
N ALA A 201 -11.95 -17.82 27.25
CA ALA A 201 -12.51 -18.99 27.91
C ALA A 201 -11.45 -19.80 28.68
N VAL A 202 -10.18 -19.71 28.27
CA VAL A 202 -9.09 -20.52 28.83
C VAL A 202 -7.96 -19.69 29.45
N ASN A 203 -7.89 -18.38 29.21
CA ASN A 203 -6.86 -17.49 29.75
C ASN A 203 -7.44 -16.43 30.68
N ASP A 204 -6.65 -16.01 31.68
CA ASP A 204 -6.96 -14.85 32.51
C ASP A 204 -6.62 -13.53 31.79
N GLY A 205 -7.62 -12.66 31.63
CA GLY A 205 -7.47 -11.38 30.95
C GLY A 205 -6.46 -10.44 31.61
N LYS A 206 -6.37 -10.46 32.94
CA LYS A 206 -5.40 -9.63 33.68
C LYS A 206 -3.96 -10.08 33.41
N SER A 207 -3.73 -11.39 33.36
CA SER A 207 -2.43 -11.97 33.01
C SER A 207 -1.98 -11.60 31.59
N MET A 208 -2.91 -11.59 30.62
CA MET A 208 -2.59 -11.13 29.26
C MET A 208 -2.20 -9.64 29.22
N MET A 209 -2.95 -8.78 29.93
CA MET A 209 -2.62 -7.34 30.02
C MET A 209 -1.31 -7.07 30.77
N GLU A 210 -1.00 -7.84 31.81
CA GLU A 210 0.28 -7.71 32.53
C GLU A 210 1.47 -8.17 31.68
N THR A 211 1.27 -9.21 30.86
CA THR A 211 2.27 -9.64 29.86
C THR A 211 2.59 -8.51 28.89
N LYS A 212 1.56 -7.87 28.33
CA LYS A 212 1.70 -6.68 27.49
C LYS A 212 2.48 -5.57 28.21
N ARG A 213 2.11 -5.26 29.46
CA ARG A 213 2.75 -4.19 30.25
C ARG A 213 4.25 -4.44 30.40
N LEU A 214 4.65 -5.66 30.75
CA LEU A 214 6.06 -6.03 30.94
C LEU A 214 6.85 -5.96 29.61
N GLN A 215 6.24 -6.36 28.49
CA GLN A 215 6.86 -6.24 27.17
C GLN A 215 7.04 -4.79 26.73
N ASN A 216 6.05 -3.93 26.99
CA ASN A 216 6.01 -2.56 26.49
C ASN A 216 6.77 -1.56 27.38
N ALA A 217 6.88 -1.82 28.69
CA ALA A 217 7.55 -0.93 29.64
C ALA A 217 8.95 -0.46 29.20
N PRO A 218 9.89 -1.33 28.78
CA PRO A 218 11.21 -0.89 28.35
C PRO A 218 11.20 -0.17 26.99
N LEU A 219 10.15 -0.37 26.18
CA LEU A 219 10.08 0.13 24.80
C LEU A 219 9.36 1.46 24.67
N ARG A 220 8.61 1.84 25.73
CA ARG A 220 7.76 3.01 25.73
C ARG A 220 8.53 4.28 25.38
N GLY A 221 9.68 4.51 26.02
CA GLY A 221 10.50 5.70 25.77
C GLY A 221 10.95 5.81 24.32
N GLU A 222 11.47 4.71 23.76
CA GLU A 222 11.93 4.64 22.37
C GLU A 222 10.78 4.86 21.38
N ARG A 223 9.60 4.27 21.62
CA ARG A 223 8.42 4.45 20.76
C ARG A 223 7.93 5.90 20.76
N ILE A 224 7.89 6.55 21.93
CA ILE A 224 7.52 7.97 22.03
C ILE A 224 8.53 8.84 21.27
N LEU A 225 9.83 8.63 21.47
CA LEU A 225 10.86 9.38 20.76
C LEU A 225 10.77 9.18 19.24
N ALA A 226 10.66 7.94 18.78
CA ALA A 226 10.54 7.62 17.36
C ALA A 226 9.29 8.24 16.72
N MET A 227 8.18 8.30 17.46
CA MET A 227 6.97 8.99 17.02
C MET A 227 7.22 10.50 16.83
N PHE A 228 7.86 11.15 17.81
CA PHE A 228 8.19 12.58 17.74
C PHE A 228 9.17 12.88 16.60
N ASP A 229 10.26 12.12 16.47
CA ASP A 229 11.27 12.31 15.43
C ASP A 229 10.66 12.16 14.02
N ALA A 230 9.79 11.16 13.85
CA ALA A 230 9.08 10.97 12.58
C ALA A 230 8.14 12.14 12.25
N ALA A 231 7.43 12.70 13.24
CA ALA A 231 6.58 13.87 13.03
C ALA A 231 7.41 15.11 12.63
N HIS A 232 8.57 15.31 13.26
CA HIS A 232 9.51 16.37 12.88
C HIS A 232 10.05 16.20 11.47
N ALA A 233 10.51 14.99 11.12
CA ALA A 233 11.01 14.69 9.78
C ALA A 233 9.92 14.85 8.72
N LEU A 234 8.69 14.43 9.02
CA LEU A 234 7.54 14.62 8.15
C LEU A 234 7.24 16.11 7.92
N ALA A 235 7.26 16.93 8.98
CA ALA A 235 7.06 18.37 8.85
C ALA A 235 8.12 19.03 7.96
N GLU A 236 9.39 18.62 8.07
CA GLU A 236 10.45 19.09 7.16
C GLU A 236 10.19 18.70 5.70
N ARG A 237 9.68 17.49 5.44
CA ARG A 237 9.29 17.10 4.08
C ARG A 237 8.20 18.02 3.50
N PHE A 238 7.29 18.49 4.32
CA PHE A 238 6.28 19.46 3.89
C PHE A 238 6.85 20.86 3.69
N VAL A 239 7.89 21.26 4.45
CA VAL A 239 8.66 22.49 4.17
C VAL A 239 9.31 22.44 2.78
N ASP A 240 9.83 21.27 2.38
CA ASP A 240 10.38 21.06 1.03
C ASP A 240 9.31 21.14 -0.09
N GLY A 241 8.01 21.12 0.26
CA GLY A 241 6.89 21.15 -0.68
C GLY A 241 6.66 19.87 -1.49
N ALA A 242 7.53 18.87 -1.37
CA ALA A 242 7.47 17.64 -2.15
C ALA A 242 6.18 16.81 -1.92
N PRO A 243 5.67 16.65 -0.68
CA PRO A 243 4.38 15.99 -0.43
C PRO A 243 3.22 16.66 -1.15
N VAL A 244 3.07 17.97 -1.02
CA VAL A 244 1.94 18.74 -1.59
C VAL A 244 1.83 18.49 -3.10
N GLU A 245 2.96 18.61 -3.81
CA GLU A 245 3.01 18.41 -5.26
C GLU A 245 2.74 16.95 -5.67
N ARG A 246 3.26 15.97 -4.92
CA ARG A 246 3.08 14.55 -5.22
C ARG A 246 1.66 14.07 -4.95
N PHE A 247 1.04 14.55 -3.87
CA PHE A 247 -0.36 14.27 -3.59
C PHE A 247 -1.29 14.90 -4.62
N ARG A 248 -1.04 16.15 -5.04
CA ARG A 248 -1.78 16.77 -6.15
C ARG A 248 -1.76 15.89 -7.41
N LYS A 249 -0.56 15.47 -7.83
CA LYS A 249 -0.39 14.54 -8.97
C LYS A 249 -1.13 13.22 -8.76
N LYS A 250 -1.10 12.66 -7.55
CA LYS A 250 -1.78 11.40 -7.24
C LYS A 250 -3.30 11.54 -7.30
N THR A 251 -3.85 12.61 -6.74
CA THR A 251 -5.29 12.91 -6.79
C THR A 251 -5.75 13.08 -8.24
N GLU A 252 -4.96 13.75 -9.09
CA GLU A 252 -5.24 13.85 -10.53
C GLU A 252 -5.21 12.51 -11.26
N GLN A 253 -4.28 11.61 -10.90
CA GLN A 253 -4.24 10.25 -11.46
C GLN A 253 -5.48 9.45 -11.07
N LEU A 254 -5.90 9.54 -9.81
CA LEU A 254 -7.06 8.83 -9.29
C LEU A 254 -8.37 9.36 -9.89
N SER A 255 -8.49 10.68 -10.09
CA SER A 255 -9.69 11.29 -10.70
C SER A 255 -9.80 11.01 -12.21
N LYS A 256 -8.69 10.81 -12.91
CA LYS A 256 -8.66 10.49 -14.35
C LYS A 256 -8.97 9.02 -14.66
N GLY A 257 -9.12 8.15 -13.65
CA GLY A 257 -9.60 6.78 -13.82
C GLY A 257 -8.82 5.94 -14.84
N GLN A 258 -7.49 6.05 -14.92
CA GLN A 258 -6.71 5.30 -15.90
C GLN A 258 -5.74 4.27 -15.28
N PRO A 259 -5.81 2.99 -15.71
CA PRO A 259 -4.66 2.11 -15.66
C PRO A 259 -3.65 2.59 -16.73
N MET A 260 -2.45 2.96 -16.29
CA MET A 260 -1.34 3.21 -17.21
C MET A 260 -0.78 1.85 -17.68
N CYS A 261 -1.35 1.31 -18.76
CA CYS A 261 -0.67 0.29 -19.56
C CYS A 261 0.31 0.98 -20.50
N PHE A 262 1.62 0.84 -20.22
CA PHE A 262 2.63 1.04 -21.25
C PHE A 262 2.64 -0.22 -22.13
N CYS A 263 2.18 -0.08 -23.38
CA CYS A 263 2.32 -1.13 -24.37
C CYS A 263 3.66 -0.92 -25.09
N PHE A 264 4.63 -1.80 -24.86
CA PHE A 264 5.85 -1.86 -25.66
C PHE A 264 5.54 -2.67 -26.92
N VAL A 265 5.64 -2.05 -28.10
CA VAL A 265 5.63 -2.78 -29.37
C VAL A 265 7.08 -3.09 -29.73
N LEU A 266 7.49 -4.34 -29.57
CA LEU A 266 8.70 -4.86 -30.18
C LEU A 266 8.36 -5.23 -31.63
N ARG A 267 8.94 -4.51 -32.59
CA ARG A 267 9.01 -5.00 -33.98
C ARG A 267 10.21 -5.92 -34.10
N SER A 268 9.99 -7.15 -34.56
CA SER A 268 11.01 -8.01 -35.12
C SER A 268 10.69 -8.21 -36.60
N ASP A 269 11.63 -7.90 -37.48
CA ASP A 269 11.48 -8.03 -38.94
C ASP A 269 11.71 -9.48 -39.44
N VAL A 270 11.33 -10.49 -38.66
CA VAL A 270 11.38 -11.89 -39.07
C VAL A 270 10.05 -12.56 -38.72
N GLY A 271 9.40 -13.11 -39.75
CA GLY A 271 7.99 -13.46 -39.76
C GLY A 271 7.53 -14.52 -38.76
N TYR A 272 6.35 -14.21 -38.19
CA TYR A 272 5.31 -15.04 -37.57
C TYR A 272 5.66 -15.96 -36.38
N SER A 273 5.24 -15.49 -35.19
CA SER A 273 4.33 -16.25 -34.34
C SER A 273 3.29 -15.28 -33.75
N GLU A 274 2.00 -15.58 -33.93
CA GLU A 274 0.91 -14.82 -33.32
C GLU A 274 1.10 -14.75 -31.80
N CYS A 275 1.14 -13.54 -31.26
CA CYS A 275 1.13 -13.31 -29.82
C CYS A 275 -0.27 -12.80 -29.44
N GLY A 276 -1.15 -13.72 -29.07
CA GLY A 276 -2.40 -13.38 -28.41
C GLY A 276 -2.10 -13.04 -26.95
N ALA A 277 -2.03 -11.76 -26.61
CA ALA A 277 -1.91 -11.32 -25.22
C ALA A 277 -3.25 -10.73 -24.76
N TRP A 278 -3.95 -11.46 -23.88
CA TRP A 278 -5.03 -10.93 -23.05
C TRP A 278 -4.51 -10.81 -21.61
N ARG A 279 -4.84 -9.71 -20.95
CA ARG A 279 -4.43 -9.46 -19.56
C ARG A 279 -5.67 -9.57 -18.66
N GLU A 280 -5.71 -10.59 -17.83
CA GLU A 280 -6.61 -10.66 -16.66
C GLU A 280 -5.82 -10.39 -15.36
N ASP A 281 -6.57 -10.01 -14.31
CA ASP A 281 -6.17 -9.24 -13.12
C ASP A 281 -5.12 -9.84 -12.16
N LYS A 282 -4.34 -10.87 -12.52
CA LYS A 282 -3.46 -11.58 -11.56
C LYS A 282 -2.05 -11.95 -12.05
N GLY A 283 -1.36 -11.02 -12.71
CA GLY A 283 0.10 -11.08 -12.89
C GLY A 283 0.61 -11.91 -14.08
N LEU A 284 1.88 -11.67 -14.44
CA LEU A 284 2.55 -12.18 -15.63
C LEU A 284 3.31 -13.47 -15.28
N LEU A 285 2.91 -14.62 -15.81
CA LEU A 285 3.73 -15.83 -15.83
C LEU A 285 4.50 -15.83 -17.16
N VAL A 286 5.82 -15.69 -17.13
CA VAL A 286 6.68 -15.96 -18.28
C VAL A 286 7.33 -17.30 -18.03
N GLU A 287 6.75 -18.36 -18.58
CA GLU A 287 7.37 -19.67 -18.59
C GLU A 287 8.23 -19.76 -19.86
N LEU A 288 9.55 -19.65 -19.70
CA LEU A 288 10.49 -20.05 -20.76
C LEU A 288 10.55 -21.58 -20.75
N ILE A 289 9.67 -22.24 -21.49
CA ILE A 289 9.77 -23.68 -21.71
C ILE A 289 10.94 -23.93 -22.66
N ASN A 290 12.12 -24.17 -22.11
CA ASN A 290 13.23 -24.75 -22.85
C ASN A 290 13.02 -26.27 -22.92
N ARG A 291 12.40 -26.78 -23.99
CA ARG A 291 12.37 -28.21 -24.29
C ARG A 291 13.38 -28.52 -25.41
N PRO A 292 14.18 -29.59 -25.29
CA PRO A 292 15.10 -29.97 -26.35
C PRO A 292 14.32 -30.43 -27.59
N PHE A 293 14.76 -29.98 -28.76
CA PHE A 293 14.32 -30.52 -30.04
C PHE A 293 14.73 -31.99 -30.13
N THR A 294 13.76 -32.89 -30.16
CA THR A 294 13.96 -34.22 -30.77
C THR A 294 13.79 -34.09 -32.27
N SER A 295 14.76 -34.66 -32.97
CA SER A 295 14.95 -34.76 -34.42
C SER A 295 13.68 -34.88 -35.26
N GLU A 296 13.58 -34.07 -36.32
CA GLU A 296 13.62 -34.57 -37.70
C GLU A 296 13.68 -33.43 -38.73
N THR A 297 14.56 -33.61 -39.73
CA THR A 297 14.60 -32.92 -41.03
C THR A 297 15.08 -31.46 -41.13
N ALA A 298 16.41 -31.33 -41.19
CA ALA A 298 17.23 -30.66 -42.22
C ALA A 298 16.62 -29.54 -43.12
N SER A 299 17.29 -28.38 -43.18
CA SER A 299 18.17 -27.99 -44.32
C SER A 299 18.46 -26.48 -44.43
N TYR A 300 19.76 -26.17 -44.58
CA TYR A 300 20.38 -25.06 -45.35
C TYR A 300 20.38 -23.58 -44.83
N TYR A 301 21.58 -23.12 -44.41
CA TYR A 301 22.39 -21.96 -44.92
C TYR A 301 21.75 -20.54 -44.99
N ARG A 302 22.38 -19.35 -44.80
CA ARG A 302 23.76 -18.83 -44.63
C ARG A 302 23.69 -17.28 -44.46
N ILE A 303 24.41 -16.69 -43.48
CA ILE A 303 25.26 -15.46 -43.53
C ILE A 303 24.68 -14.00 -43.72
N MET A 304 25.25 -13.09 -42.89
CA MET A 304 25.47 -11.60 -42.94
C MET A 304 24.29 -10.62 -42.72
N SER A 305 24.21 -9.86 -41.61
CA SER A 305 24.91 -8.59 -41.24
C SER A 305 24.14 -7.32 -41.72
N PRO A 306 24.43 -6.08 -41.28
CA PRO A 306 24.20 -5.42 -39.98
C PRO A 306 23.27 -4.17 -40.12
N ILE A 307 23.11 -3.39 -39.04
CA ILE A 307 22.52 -2.02 -38.93
C ILE A 307 21.04 -1.97 -38.51
N CYS A 308 20.80 -1.59 -37.24
CA CYS A 308 19.54 -0.98 -36.82
C CYS A 308 19.82 0.41 -36.25
N ILE A 309 19.30 1.43 -36.95
CA ILE A 309 19.11 2.78 -36.42
C ILE A 309 17.80 2.75 -35.60
N TRP A 310 17.85 3.21 -34.36
CA TRP A 310 16.70 3.24 -33.47
C TRP A 310 15.90 4.53 -33.67
N THR A 311 14.60 4.42 -33.93
CA THR A 311 13.69 5.56 -33.91
C THR A 311 12.60 5.32 -32.87
N ILE A 312 12.63 6.11 -31.79
CA ILE A 312 11.60 6.15 -30.75
C ILE A 312 10.53 7.14 -31.21
N ASN A 313 9.28 6.70 -31.33
CA ASN A 313 8.14 7.61 -31.47
C ASN A 313 7.12 7.37 -30.37
N THR A 314 6.80 8.43 -29.63
CA THR A 314 5.73 8.46 -28.62
C THR A 314 4.51 9.19 -29.18
N TYR A 315 3.31 8.62 -29.06
CA TYR A 315 2.07 9.30 -29.44
C TYR A 315 1.06 9.37 -28.28
N PRO A 316 0.36 10.51 -28.10
CA PRO A 316 -0.67 10.66 -27.08
C PRO A 316 -2.00 9.98 -27.46
N SER A 317 -2.67 9.43 -26.45
CA SER A 317 -3.82 8.50 -26.56
C SER A 317 -5.09 9.03 -27.26
N LYS A 318 -5.21 10.34 -27.53
CA LYS A 318 -6.42 10.92 -28.14
C LYS A 318 -6.59 10.58 -29.63
N ALA A 319 -5.53 10.20 -30.34
CA ALA A 319 -5.63 9.78 -31.75
C ALA A 319 -6.26 8.38 -31.92
N CYS A 320 -6.35 7.58 -30.85
CA CYS A 320 -6.78 6.19 -30.94
C CYS A 320 -8.31 5.99 -30.97
N LYS A 321 -9.11 7.04 -30.69
CA LYS A 321 -10.58 6.92 -30.53
C LYS A 321 -11.42 7.49 -31.67
N SER A 322 -10.85 8.12 -32.70
CA SER A 322 -11.65 8.89 -33.67
C SER A 322 -11.63 8.42 -35.13
N ASN A 323 -10.89 7.36 -35.52
CA ASN A 323 -10.92 6.93 -36.93
C ASN A 323 -10.56 5.45 -37.18
N PRO A 324 -11.55 4.56 -37.41
CA PRO A 324 -11.29 3.15 -37.74
C PRO A 324 -10.74 2.93 -39.15
N ARG A 325 -10.64 3.95 -40.01
CA ARG A 325 -10.22 3.82 -41.43
C ARG A 325 -8.73 4.10 -41.68
N LEU A 326 -7.96 4.52 -40.68
CA LEU A 326 -6.51 4.75 -40.82
C LEU A 326 -5.67 3.47 -40.79
N TRP A 327 -6.26 2.31 -40.51
CA TRP A 327 -5.58 1.01 -40.45
C TRP A 327 -5.61 0.18 -41.75
N ARG A 328 -6.12 0.74 -42.87
CA ARG A 328 -6.21 -0.01 -44.15
C ARG A 328 -5.51 0.63 -45.36
N THR A 329 -4.77 1.72 -45.23
CA THR A 329 -4.20 2.44 -46.40
C THR A 329 -2.67 2.53 -46.46
N THR A 330 -1.93 1.81 -45.63
CA THR A 330 -0.45 1.75 -45.74
C THR A 330 0.11 0.39 -46.17
N HIS A 331 -0.76 -0.51 -46.66
CA HIS A 331 -0.35 -1.84 -47.16
C HIS A 331 -0.48 -2.03 -48.67
N SER A 332 -0.37 -0.97 -49.48
CA SER A 332 -0.44 -1.14 -50.95
C SER A 332 0.42 -0.19 -51.80
N ARG A 333 1.48 0.43 -51.26
CA ARG A 333 2.41 1.21 -52.12
C ARG A 333 3.86 1.11 -51.66
N TRP A 334 4.47 -0.08 -51.66
CA TRP A 334 5.94 -0.22 -51.65
C TRP A 334 6.45 -1.53 -52.30
N HIS A 335 5.61 -2.22 -53.06
CA HIS A 335 6.05 -3.30 -53.94
C HIS A 335 5.39 -3.11 -55.31
N GLU A 336 6.00 -2.27 -56.13
CA GLU A 336 6.00 -2.41 -57.60
C GLU A 336 6.89 -1.30 -58.18
N ARG A 337 7.90 -1.73 -58.97
CA ARG A 337 8.83 -0.94 -59.80
C ARG A 337 10.20 -0.54 -59.21
N SER A 338 11.00 -1.56 -58.95
CA SER A 338 12.34 -1.71 -59.54
C SER A 338 12.47 -3.22 -59.83
N ALA A 339 12.74 -3.75 -61.01
CA ALA A 339 13.49 -3.26 -62.15
C ALA A 339 13.00 -3.96 -63.44
N ALA A 340 12.95 -3.21 -64.53
CA ALA A 340 12.98 -3.65 -65.93
C ALA A 340 13.24 -2.36 -66.73
N ASP A 341 14.49 -2.13 -67.13
CA ASP A 341 15.05 -2.53 -68.43
C ASP A 341 15.04 -1.32 -69.40
N ARG A 342 16.25 -0.86 -69.70
CA ARG A 342 16.74 -0.38 -71.01
C ARG A 342 16.27 0.99 -71.56
N GLN A 343 17.33 1.75 -71.86
CA GLN A 343 17.47 2.98 -72.67
C GLN A 343 17.07 4.30 -72.02
#